data_AF-A0A7X6FNN8-F1
#
_entry.id   AF-A0A7X6FNN8-F1
#
_cell.length_a   1.000
_cell.length_b   1.000
_cell.length_c   1.000
_cell.angle_alpha   90.00
_cell.angle_beta   90.00
_cell.angle_gamma   90.00
#
_symmetry.space_group_name_H-M   'P 1'
#
loop_
_entity.id
_entity.type
_entity.pdbx_description
1 polymer ?
#
loop_
_entity_poly.entity_id
_entity_poly.type
_entity_poly.pdbx_seq_one_letter_code
_entity_poly.pdbx_strand_id
1 'polypeptide(L)' 'MLECKLPDGEKPFVAYALECDPRTNDDWFEVKRKTFGGDDGVEFIDAAQLEAMIAANPNARHLGITFDADSMELFIIEWS' A
#
# COMPACT_ATOMS: atom_id res chain seq x y z
N MET A 1 5.65 -20.43 1.89
CA MET A 1 5.19 -19.32 2.74
C MET A 1 6.43 -18.71 3.38
N LEU A 2 6.86 -17.54 2.91
CA LEU A 2 7.77 -16.71 3.69
C LEU A 2 6.91 -15.98 4.72
N GLU A 3 7.23 -16.13 6.00
CA GLU A 3 6.56 -15.38 7.06
C GLU A 3 7.07 -13.94 7.02
N CYS A 4 6.19 -12.97 6.71
CA CYS A 4 6.44 -11.54 6.92
C CYS A 4 6.47 -11.23 8.42
N LYS A 5 7.46 -11.77 9.13
CA LYS A 5 7.66 -11.53 10.56
C LYS A 5 8.73 -10.47 10.75
N LEU A 6 8.34 -9.35 11.35
CA LEU A 6 9.30 -8.32 11.76
C LEU A 6 10.17 -8.82 12.92
N PRO A 7 11.35 -8.22 13.14
CA PRO A 7 12.15 -8.48 14.33
C PRO A 7 11.32 -8.35 15.62
N ASP A 8 11.66 -9.12 16.64
CA ASP A 8 10.90 -9.13 17.89
C ASP A 8 10.86 -7.74 18.53
N GLY A 9 9.66 -7.25 18.83
CA GLY A 9 9.43 -5.92 19.39
C GLY A 9 9.15 -4.81 18.37
N GLU A 10 9.40 -5.06 17.08
CA GLU A 10 9.07 -4.13 16.01
C GLU A 10 7.58 -4.18 15.64
N LYS A 11 7.04 -3.04 15.20
CA LYS A 11 5.66 -2.92 14.73
C LYS A 11 5.64 -2.62 13.23
N PRO A 12 4.70 -3.20 12.47
CA PRO A 12 4.55 -2.83 11.07
C PRO A 12 4.19 -1.35 10.96
N PHE A 13 4.81 -0.67 10.00
CA PHE A 13 4.34 0.63 9.56
C PHE A 13 3.07 0.42 8.75
N VAL A 14 1.96 1.06 9.17
CA VAL A 14 0.67 0.94 8.51
C VAL A 14 0.31 2.29 7.90
N ALA A 15 0.20 2.33 6.58
CA ALA A 15 -0.39 3.44 5.85
C ALA A 15 -1.83 3.08 5.46
N TYR A 16 -2.75 4.03 5.62
CA TYR A 16 -4.15 3.87 5.22
C TYR A 16 -4.41 4.70 3.97
N ALA A 17 -5.16 4.15 3.02
CA ALA A 17 -5.72 4.93 1.92
C ALA A 17 -6.68 5.99 2.48
N LEU A 18 -6.68 7.19 1.91
CA LEU A 18 -7.46 8.33 2.43
C LEU A 18 -8.96 8.01 2.49
N GLU A 19 -9.47 7.31 1.47
CA GLU A 19 -10.88 6.93 1.36
C GLU A 19 -11.26 5.78 2.31
N CYS A 20 -10.28 5.08 2.89
CA CYS A 20 -10.45 3.85 3.65
C CYS A 20 -9.70 3.89 5.00
N ASP A 21 -9.50 5.08 5.55
CA ASP A 21 -8.84 5.26 6.84
C ASP A 21 -9.84 5.07 7.99
N PRO A 22 -9.68 4.02 8.85
CA PRO A 22 -10.59 3.76 9.96
C PRO A 22 -10.59 4.84 11.04
N ARG A 23 -9.63 5.78 10.99
CA ARG A 23 -9.53 6.91 11.93
C ARG A 23 -10.41 8.08 11.51
N THR A 24 -10.79 8.14 10.24
CA THR A 24 -11.50 9.30 9.66
C THR A 24 -12.72 8.93 8.83
N ASN A 25 -12.96 7.65 8.54
CA ASN A 25 -14.12 7.17 7.80
C ASN A 25 -14.77 6.00 8.55
N ASP A 26 -16.00 6.18 9.04
CA ASP A 26 -16.74 5.13 9.76
C ASP A 26 -17.16 3.95 8.86
N ASP A 27 -17.31 4.19 7.55
CA ASP A 27 -17.69 3.18 6.56
C ASP A 27 -16.48 2.50 5.90
N TRP A 28 -15.26 2.73 6.42
CA TRP A 28 -14.00 2.22 5.85
C TRP A 28 -14.05 0.72 5.51
N PHE A 29 -14.71 -0.08 6.35
CA PHE A 29 -14.78 -1.53 6.15
C PHE A 29 -15.61 -1.93 4.92
N GLU A 30 -16.71 -1.22 4.67
CA GLU A 30 -17.51 -1.45 3.46
C GLU A 30 -16.80 -0.94 2.21
N VAL A 31 -16.08 0.18 2.31
CA VAL A 31 -15.23 0.71 1.23
C VAL A 31 -14.15 -0.31 0.88
N LYS A 32 -13.42 -0.84 1.88
CA LYS A 32 -12.41 -1.89 1.70
C LYS A 32 -12.98 -3.08 0.94
N ARG A 33 -14.13 -3.61 1.40
CA ARG A 33 -14.72 -4.82 0.81
C ARG A 33 -15.21 -4.60 -0.62
N LYS A 34 -15.75 -3.44 -0.95
CA LYS A 34 -16.22 -3.14 -2.31
C LYS A 34 -15.05 -2.93 -3.28
N THR A 35 -13.96 -2.32 -2.82
CA THR A 35 -12.81 -1.98 -3.67
C THR A 35 -11.84 -3.16 -3.83
N PHE A 36 -11.51 -3.85 -2.74
CA PHE A 36 -10.47 -4.88 -2.72
C PHE A 36 -11.02 -6.29 -2.46
N GLY A 37 -12.32 -6.44 -2.21
CA GLY A 37 -12.94 -7.73 -1.92
C GLY A 37 -12.67 -8.23 -0.49
N GLY A 38 -12.93 -9.53 -0.28
CA GLY A 38 -12.75 -10.20 1.01
C GLY A 38 -11.30 -10.53 1.36
N ASP A 39 -10.44 -10.62 0.34
CA ASP A 39 -9.03 -10.97 0.47
C ASP A 39 -8.22 -9.87 1.17
N ASP A 40 -7.16 -10.22 1.89
CA ASP A 40 -6.26 -9.23 2.51
C ASP A 40 -5.21 -8.68 1.54
N GLY A 41 -5.05 -9.32 0.37
CA GLY A 41 -4.27 -8.82 -0.76
C GLY A 41 -2.79 -8.61 -0.41
N VAL A 42 -2.24 -9.48 0.44
CA VAL A 42 -0.85 -9.37 0.91
C VAL A 42 0.10 -9.71 -0.22
N GLU A 43 0.80 -8.69 -0.71
CA GLU A 43 1.77 -8.82 -1.79
C GLU A 43 3.20 -8.48 -1.33
N PHE A 44 4.18 -9.20 -1.88
CA PHE A 44 5.59 -8.94 -1.62
C PHE A 44 6.13 -7.95 -2.66
N ILE A 45 6.61 -6.80 -2.18
CA ILE A 45 7.26 -5.79 -3.00
C ILE A 45 8.77 -5.90 -2.80
N ASP A 46 9.54 -5.93 -3.89
CA ASP A 46 10.99 -5.89 -3.82
C ASP A 46 11.45 -4.53 -3.29
N ALA A 47 12.12 -4.55 -2.13
CA ALA A 47 12.65 -3.36 -1.48
C ALA A 47 13.61 -2.59 -2.41
N ALA A 48 14.45 -3.28 -3.19
CA ALA A 48 15.39 -2.62 -4.09
C ALA A 48 14.68 -1.85 -5.22
N GLN A 49 13.57 -2.39 -5.73
CA GLN A 49 12.75 -1.71 -6.73
C GLN A 49 12.06 -0.48 -6.13
N LEU A 50 11.49 -0.61 -4.93
CA LEU A 50 10.82 0.49 -4.24
C LEU A 50 11.81 1.62 -3.88
N GLU A 51 13.00 1.26 -3.39
CA GLU A 51 14.07 2.21 -3.10
C GLU A 51 14.51 2.96 -4.37
N ALA A 52 14.66 2.27 -5.49
CA ALA A 52 15.00 2.90 -6.76
C ALA A 52 13.92 3.89 -7.23
N MET A 53 12.63 3.55 -7.08
CA MET A 53 11.51 4.45 -7.41
C MET A 53 11.51 5.71 -6.54
N ILE A 54 11.74 5.58 -5.23
CA ILE A 54 11.80 6.71 -4.29
C ILE A 54 13.02 7.58 -4.59
N ALA A 55 14.19 6.97 -4.80
CA ALA A 55 15.43 7.68 -5.09
C ALA A 55 15.34 8.49 -6.40
N ALA A 56 14.62 7.97 -7.40
CA ALA A 56 14.37 8.68 -8.66
C ALA A 56 13.44 9.89 -8.50
N ASN A 57 12.61 9.93 -7.45
CA ASN A 57 11.59 10.96 -7.24
C ASN A 57 11.67 11.55 -5.81
N PRO A 58 12.77 12.23 -5.43
CA PRO A 58 13.06 12.57 -4.04
C PRO A 58 12.07 13.56 -3.38
N ASN A 59 11.27 14.26 -4.19
CA ASN A 59 10.26 15.21 -3.70
C ASN A 59 8.84 14.63 -3.70
N ALA A 60 8.64 13.43 -4.26
CA ALA A 60 7.33 12.82 -4.33
C ALA A 60 6.84 12.44 -2.92
N ARG A 61 5.54 12.66 -2.69
CA ARG A 61 4.90 12.43 -1.38
C ARG A 61 3.76 11.43 -1.45
N HIS A 62 3.44 10.96 -2.65
CA HIS A 62 2.29 10.11 -2.92
C HIS A 62 2.72 8.92 -3.76
N LEU A 63 2.40 7.73 -3.27
CA LEU A 63 2.54 6.47 -3.98
C LEU A 63 1.14 6.04 -4.42
N GLY A 64 0.98 5.79 -5.71
CA GLY A 64 -0.21 5.20 -6.30
C GLY A 64 -0.04 3.69 -6.43
N ILE A 65 -1.15 2.97 -6.24
CA ILE A 65 -1.25 1.52 -6.45
C ILE A 65 -2.48 1.27 -7.30
N THR A 66 -2.33 0.56 -8.41
CA THR A 66 -3.44 0.08 -9.24
C THR A 66 -3.46 -1.44 -9.23
N PHE A 67 -4.67 -1.98 -9.15
CA PHE A 67 -4.94 -3.41 -9.21
C PHE A 67 -5.79 -3.68 -10.45
N ASP A 68 -5.28 -4.54 -11.33
CA ASP A 68 -6.05 -5.19 -12.38
C ASP A 68 -6.36 -6.63 -11.97
N ALA A 69 -7.10 -7.36 -12.80
CA ALA A 69 -7.47 -8.75 -12.52
C ALA A 69 -6.25 -9.66 -12.30
N ASP A 70 -5.13 -9.37 -12.98
CA ASP A 70 -3.98 -10.27 -13.08
C ASP A 70 -2.66 -9.58 -12.69
N SER A 71 -2.70 -8.29 -12.31
CA SER A 71 -1.50 -7.50 -12.04
C SER A 71 -1.72 -6.40 -11.01
N MET A 72 -0.65 -6.07 -10.28
CA MET A 72 -0.55 -4.89 -9.44
C MET A 72 0.57 -4.00 -9.97
N GLU A 73 0.31 -2.70 -10.06
CA GLU A 73 1.31 -1.71 -10.45
C GLU A 73 1.50 -0.67 -9.33
N LEU A 74 2.76 -0.32 -9.09
CA LEU A 74 3.17 0.77 -8.21
C LEU A 74 3.69 1.92 -9.08
N PHE A 75 3.23 3.14 -8.80
CA PHE A 75 3.69 4.33 -9.51
C PHE A 75 3.73 5.54 -8.58
N ILE A 76 4.55 6.53 -8.93
CA ILE A 76 4.66 7.77 -8.17
C ILE A 76 3.63 8.77 -8.68
N ILE A 77 2.93 9.44 -7.75
CA ILE A 77 2.01 10.52 -8.08
C ILE A 77 2.68 11.85 -7.73
N GLU A 78 2.97 12.64 -8.74
CA GLU A 78 3.38 14.03 -8.57
C GLU A 78 2.13 14.92 -8.57
N TRP A 79 1.85 15.56 -7.43
CA TRP A 79 0.86 16.62 -7.37
C TRP A 79 1.56 17.93 -7.70
N SER A 80 1.12 18.61 -8.76
CA SER A 80 1.57 19.95 -9.15
C SER A 80 1.05 21.03 -8.21
#